data_AF-A0A969FNQ1-F1
#
_entry.id   AF-A0A969FNQ1-F1
#
_cell.length_a   1.000
_cell.length_b   1.000
_cell.length_c   1.000
_cell.angle_alpha   90.00
_cell.angle_beta   90.00
_cell.angle_gamma   90.00
#
_symmetry.space_group_name_H-M   'P 1'
#
loop_
_entity.id
_entity.type
_entity.pdbx_description
1 polymer ?
#
loop_
_entity_poly.entity_id
_entity_poly.type
_entity_poly.pdbx_seq_one_letter_code
_entity_poly.pdbx_strand_id
1 'polypeptide(L)' 'RAPLPHLAFIPTGGITTTAVAGYLEAGAIAVALSSELFPTDLVHRQAWDAIETRIRSFVVGLGVV' A
#
# COMPACT_ATOMS: atom_id res chain seq x y z
N ARG A 1 17.20 -18.51 -2.32
CA ARG A 1 16.88 -18.32 -0.88
C ARG A 1 17.25 -16.90 -0.50
N ALA A 2 16.36 -16.14 0.15
CA ALA A 2 16.66 -14.80 0.64
C ALA A 2 17.74 -14.86 1.75
N PRO A 3 18.58 -13.82 1.90
CA PRO A 3 19.73 -13.84 2.82
C PRO A 3 19.34 -13.90 4.30
N LEU A 4 18.11 -13.52 4.67
CA LEU A 4 17.62 -13.47 6.07
C LEU A 4 16.22 -14.11 6.19
N PRO A 5 16.11 -15.45 6.08
CA PRO A 5 14.83 -16.14 5.88
C PRO A 5 13.91 -16.20 7.12
N HIS A 6 14.39 -15.79 8.29
CA HIS A 6 13.65 -15.84 9.56
C HIS A 6 13.13 -14.46 9.99
N LEU A 7 13.50 -13.40 9.27
CA LEU A 7 13.06 -12.05 9.59
C LEU A 7 11.75 -11.74 8.87
N ALA A 8 10.77 -11.25 9.62
CA ALA A 8 9.56 -10.68 9.06
C ALA A 8 9.81 -9.21 8.67
N PHE A 9 9.41 -8.83 7.46
CA PHE A 9 9.60 -7.48 6.95
C PHE A 9 8.26 -6.81 6.63
N ILE A 10 8.18 -5.53 6.97
CA ILE A 10 7.11 -4.62 6.57
C ILE A 10 7.77 -3.47 5.81
N PRO A 11 7.94 -3.57 4.48
CA PRO A 11 8.50 -2.48 3.68
C PRO A 11 7.63 -1.22 3.77
N THR A 12 8.31 -0.09 3.92
CA THR A 12 7.72 1.23 4.06
C THR A 12 8.52 2.24 3.25
N GLY A 13 7.87 3.29 2.75
CA GLY A 13 8.51 4.38 2.03
C GLY A 13 8.73 4.07 0.54
N GLY A 14 8.15 4.89 -0.34
CA GLY A 14 8.26 4.72 -1.79
C GLY A 14 7.48 3.54 -2.38
N ILE A 15 6.62 2.89 -1.59
CA ILE A 15 5.75 1.79 -2.07
C ILE A 15 4.60 2.39 -2.88
N THR A 16 4.44 1.94 -4.13
CA THR A 16 3.31 2.29 -4.99
C THR A 16 2.21 1.25 -4.87
N THR A 17 0.97 1.62 -5.23
CA THR A 17 -0.18 0.70 -5.24
C THR A 17 0.06 -0.52 -6.13
N THR A 18 0.80 -0.34 -7.23
CA THR A 18 1.14 -1.41 -8.18
C THR A 18 2.23 -2.36 -7.67
N ALA A 19 3.11 -1.92 -6.76
CA ALA A 19 4.20 -2.74 -6.25
C ALA A 19 3.79 -3.66 -5.08
N VAL A 20 2.63 -3.40 -4.47
CA VAL A 20 2.15 -4.06 -3.24
C VAL A 20 2.10 -5.57 -3.37
N ALA A 21 1.48 -6.10 -4.43
CA ALA A 21 1.37 -7.54 -4.65
C ALA A 21 2.75 -8.21 -4.70
N GLY A 22 3.70 -7.60 -5.42
CA GLY A 22 5.07 -8.13 -5.53
C GLY A 22 5.82 -8.18 -4.20
N TYR A 23 5.61 -7.21 -3.30
CA TYR A 23 6.21 -7.26 -1.95
C TYR A 23 5.63 -8.39 -1.11
N LEU A 24 4.32 -8.59 -1.15
CA LEU A 24 3.65 -9.67 -0.41
C LEU A 24 4.07 -11.05 -0.94
N GLU A 25 4.12 -11.21 -2.26
CA GLU A 25 4.63 -12.43 -2.92
C GLU A 25 6.10 -12.72 -2.59
N ALA A 26 6.92 -11.67 -2.42
CA ALA A 26 8.31 -11.79 -1.99
C ALA A 26 8.49 -12.18 -0.51
N GLY A 27 7.39 -12.33 0.25
CA GLY A 27 7.39 -12.75 1.65
C GLY A 27 7.34 -11.61 2.66
N ALA A 28 7.05 -10.37 2.23
CA ALA A 28 6.69 -9.33 3.19
C ALA A 28 5.39 -9.71 3.90
N ILE A 29 5.35 -9.52 5.22
CA ILE A 29 4.17 -9.89 6.01
C ILE A 29 3.07 -8.80 5.97
N ALA A 30 3.44 -7.58 5.59
CA ALA A 30 2.56 -6.45 5.36
C ALA A 30 3.30 -5.40 4.53
N VAL A 31 2.60 -4.39 4.02
CA VAL A 31 3.20 -3.22 3.37
C VAL A 31 2.58 -1.95 3.96
N ALA A 32 3.35 -0.87 4.08
CA ALA A 32 2.81 0.43 4.48
C ALA A 32 2.80 1.41 3.30
N LEU A 33 1.64 2.02 3.05
CA LEU A 33 1.42 3.04 2.03
C LEU A 33 1.04 4.36 2.69
N SER A 34 1.60 5.48 2.20
CA SER A 34 1.28 6.83 2.68
C SER A 34 0.84 7.74 1.53
N SER A 35 1.74 8.55 0.96
CA SER A 35 1.45 9.53 -0.10
C SER A 35 0.73 8.94 -1.32
N GLU A 36 0.91 7.65 -1.57
CA GLU A 36 0.23 6.91 -2.63
C GLU A 36 -1.30 6.74 -2.39
N LEU A 37 -1.70 6.56 -1.13
CA LEU A 37 -3.11 6.51 -0.71
C LEU A 37 -3.69 7.90 -0.45
N PHE A 38 -2.84 8.84 -0.05
CA PHE A 38 -3.22 10.21 0.31
C PHE A 38 -2.52 11.24 -0.59
N PRO A 39 -2.96 11.41 -1.86
CA PRO A 39 -2.44 12.46 -2.72
C PRO A 39 -2.52 13.84 -2.05
N THR A 40 -1.40 14.57 -2.07
CA THR A 40 -1.25 15.84 -1.35
C THR A 40 -2.31 16.87 -1.75
N ASP A 41 -2.71 16.92 -3.02
CA ASP A 41 -3.75 17.82 -3.50
C ASP A 41 -5.12 17.51 -2.88
N LEU A 42 -5.46 16.22 -2.74
CA LEU A 42 -6.72 15.78 -2.15
C LEU A 42 -6.74 16.06 -0.65
N VAL A 43 -5.62 15.86 0.04
CA VAL A 43 -5.48 16.20 1.46
C VAL A 43 -5.64 17.71 1.67
N HIS A 44 -4.95 18.54 0.88
CA HIS A 44 -5.05 20.01 0.99
C HIS A 44 -6.46 20.53 0.70
N ARG A 45 -7.18 19.90 -0.22
CA ARG A 45 -8.56 20.24 -0.56
C ARG A 45 -9.60 19.57 0.36
N GLN A 46 -9.15 18.81 1.37
CA GLN A 46 -10.00 18.05 2.28
C GLN A 46 -11.01 17.15 1.55
N ALA A 47 -10.60 16.57 0.42
CA ALA A 47 -11.44 15.75 -0.44
C ALA A 47 -11.56 14.32 0.10
N TRP A 48 -12.12 14.16 1.31
CA TRP A 48 -12.16 12.89 2.04
C TRP A 48 -12.93 11.81 1.30
N ASP A 49 -14.05 12.14 0.67
CA ASP A 49 -14.84 11.18 -0.13
C ASP A 49 -14.04 10.62 -1.31
N ALA A 50 -13.19 11.46 -1.94
CA ALA A 50 -12.33 11.04 -3.04
C ALA A 50 -11.21 10.12 -2.55
N ILE A 51 -10.62 10.43 -1.38
CA ILE A 51 -9.62 9.59 -0.72
C ILE A 51 -10.23 8.24 -0.34
N GLU A 52 -11.43 8.22 0.27
CA GLU A 52 -12.12 6.98 0.62
C GLU A 52 -12.38 6.13 -0.63
N THR A 53 -12.95 6.73 -1.68
CA THR A 53 -13.25 6.02 -2.94
C THR A 53 -12.00 5.40 -3.55
N ARG A 54 -10.89 6.14 -3.55
CA ARG A 54 -9.58 5.65 -4.03
C ARG A 54 -9.10 4.46 -3.22
N ILE A 55 -9.09 4.58 -1.89
CA ILE A 55 -8.61 3.53 -0.98
C ILE A 55 -9.49 2.28 -1.09
N ARG A 56 -10.81 2.45 -1.10
CA ARG A 56 -11.77 1.33 -1.26
C ARG A 56 -11.53 0.59 -2.58
N SER A 57 -11.39 1.31 -3.68
CA SER A 57 -11.12 0.73 -5.00
C SER A 57 -9.82 -0.07 -5.02
N PHE A 58 -8.78 0.46 -4.36
CA PHE A 58 -7.50 -0.22 -4.22
C PHE A 58 -7.61 -1.52 -3.39
N VAL A 59 -8.25 -1.47 -2.22
CA VAL A 59 -8.41 -2.63 -1.33
C VAL A 59 -9.26 -3.73 -1.99
N VAL A 60 -10.34 -3.35 -2.68
CA VAL A 60 -11.15 -4.28 -3.50
C VAL A 60 -10.29 -4.92 -4.60
N GLY A 61 -9.47 -4.13 -5.29
CA GLY A 61 -8.58 -4.61 -6.35
C GLY A 61 -7.50 -5.58 -5.86
N LEU A 62 -7.11 -5.52 -4.59
CA LEU A 62 -6.19 -6.47 -3.97
C LEU A 62 -6.84 -7.80 -3.60
N GLY A 63 -8.18 -7.93 -3.71
CA GLY A 63 -8.90 -9.11 -3.25
C GLY A 63 -8.95 -9.25 -1.72
N VAL A 64 -8.73 -8.13 -1.00
CA VAL A 64 -8.78 -8.07 0.46
C VAL A 64 -10.13 -7.49 0.88
N VAL A 65 -11.22 -8.22 0.62
CA VAL A 65 -12.56 -7.90 1.16
C VAL A 65 -13.39 -9.17 1.30
#